data_AF-A0A945MHB8-F1
#
_entry.id   AF-A0A945MHB8-F1
#
_cell.length_a   1.000
_cell.length_b   1.000
_cell.length_c   1.000
_cell.angle_alpha   90.00
_cell.angle_beta   90.00
_cell.angle_gamma   90.00
#
_symmetry.space_group_name_H-M   'P 1'
#
loop_
_entity.id
_entity.type
_entity.pdbx_description
1 polymer ?
#
loop_
_entity_poly.entity_id
_entity_poly.type
_entity_poly.pdbx_seq_one_letter_code
_entity_poly.pdbx_strand_id
1 'polypeptide(L)'
;MSHRTYVGLLAVLLVVFLFRVTAQFVQWVHPVLFLPPFDDWQSGVLPYPVLLLAQIAILAVLFVIIFSHTNGRHVSSRRRGIAWMAGGGVYFGVMALRLLASVTFALPDSWLGATIPSVFHLVLACFLLLHGYGHLRCRRPSD
;
A
#
# COMPACT_ATOMS: atom_id res chain seq x y z
N MET A 1 0.46 7.55 -20.56
CA MET A 1 1.35 7.74 -19.40
C MET A 1 2.72 7.23 -19.81
N SER A 2 3.76 8.08 -19.76
CA SER A 2 5.13 7.64 -20.08
C SER A 2 5.57 6.57 -19.08
N HIS A 3 6.39 5.61 -19.53
CA HIS A 3 6.97 4.59 -18.66
C HIS A 3 7.72 5.22 -17.46
N ARG A 4 8.40 6.34 -17.68
CA ARG A 4 9.11 7.09 -16.62
C ARG A 4 8.14 7.65 -15.57
N THR A 5 7.01 8.20 -16.02
CA THR A 5 5.93 8.68 -15.12
C THR A 5 5.33 7.53 -14.31
N TYR A 6 5.14 6.37 -14.93
CA TYR A 6 4.62 5.18 -14.25
C TYR A 6 5.54 4.68 -13.13
N VAL A 7 6.83 4.49 -13.46
CA VAL A 7 7.81 4.08 -12.45
C VAL A 7 7.95 5.14 -11.37
N GLY A 8 7.92 6.43 -11.72
CA GLY A 8 7.92 7.53 -10.76
C GLY A 8 6.74 7.48 -9.78
N LEU A 9 5.52 7.24 -10.27
CA LEU A 9 4.35 7.12 -9.41
C LEU A 9 4.44 5.92 -8.46
N LEU A 10 4.89 4.75 -8.95
CA LEU A 10 5.13 3.59 -8.08
C LEU A 10 6.20 3.87 -7.03
N ALA A 11 7.28 4.58 -7.39
CA ALA A 11 8.33 4.96 -6.47
C ALA A 11 7.81 5.92 -5.38
N VAL A 12 6.99 6.91 -5.74
CA VAL A 12 6.35 7.80 -4.77
C VAL A 12 5.49 7.01 -3.78
N LEU A 13 4.64 6.09 -4.27
CA LEU A 13 3.80 5.24 -3.42
C LEU A 13 4.63 4.34 -2.50
N LEU A 14 5.75 3.79 -3.00
CA LEU A 14 6.72 3.03 -2.19
C LEU A 14 7.31 3.90 -1.08
N VAL A 15 7.78 5.11 -1.40
CA VAL A 15 8.38 6.04 -0.42
C VAL A 15 7.37 6.42 0.66
N VAL A 16 6.11 6.68 0.29
CA VAL A 16 5.04 6.96 1.25
C VAL A 16 4.77 5.77 2.18
N PHE A 17 4.78 4.55 1.65
CA PHE A 17 4.62 3.35 2.47
C PHE A 17 5.85 3.09 3.36
N LEU A 18 7.06 3.35 2.87
CA LEU A 18 8.30 3.27 3.65
C LEU A 18 8.30 4.30 4.79
N PHE A 19 7.86 5.52 4.53
CA PHE A 19 7.65 6.54 5.56
C PHE A 19 6.72 6.02 6.66
N ARG A 20 5.62 5.35 6.31
CA ARG A 20 4.71 4.75 7.30
C ARG A 20 5.36 3.68 8.18
N VAL A 21 6.21 2.82 7.60
CA VAL A 21 6.89 1.76 8.37
C VAL A 21 7.94 2.38 9.30
N THR A 22 8.71 3.33 8.79
CA THR A 22 9.75 4.02 9.56
C THR A 22 9.16 4.91 10.67
N ALA A 23 8.11 5.68 10.38
CA ALA A 23 7.43 6.52 11.38
C ALA A 23 6.84 5.68 12.52
N GLN A 24 6.19 4.55 12.22
CA GLN A 24 5.69 3.65 13.25
C GLN A 24 6.84 3.04 14.07
N PHE A 25 7.94 2.64 13.43
CA PHE A 25 9.11 2.09 14.12
C PHE A 25 9.79 3.11 15.03
N VAL A 26 9.95 4.36 14.56
CA VAL A 26 10.47 5.45 15.37
C VAL A 26 9.57 5.68 16.57
N GLN A 27 8.24 5.75 16.39
CA GLN A 27 7.30 5.89 17.51
C GLN A 27 7.35 4.73 18.51
N TRP A 28 7.68 3.52 18.06
CA TRP A 28 7.82 2.36 18.95
C TRP A 28 9.11 2.40 19.79
N VAL A 29 10.23 2.80 19.20
CA VAL A 29 11.55 2.81 19.88
C VAL A 29 11.78 4.10 20.65
N HIS A 30 11.41 5.23 20.07
CA HIS A 30 11.65 6.56 20.60
C HIS A 30 10.47 7.49 20.24
N PRO A 31 9.39 7.49 21.05
CA PRO A 31 8.23 8.34 20.83
C PRO A 31 8.63 9.81 20.68
N VAL A 32 8.16 10.46 19.61
CA VAL A 32 8.42 11.87 19.31
C VAL A 32 7.11 12.67 19.25
N LEU A 33 7.16 13.94 19.67
CA LEU A 33 5.95 14.77 19.81
C LEU A 33 5.36 15.28 18.48
N PHE A 34 6.14 15.28 17.40
CA PHE A 34 5.69 15.79 16.09
C PHE A 34 4.95 14.75 15.24
N LEU A 35 4.98 13.47 15.62
CA LEU A 35 4.20 12.40 14.98
C LEU A 35 3.06 11.97 15.92
N PRO A 36 1.96 11.43 15.36
CA PRO A 36 0.91 10.81 16.16
C PRO A 36 1.46 9.71 17.09
N PRO A 37 0.86 9.51 18.27
CA PRO A 37 1.21 8.43 19.19
C PRO A 37 1.22 7.07 18.52
N PHE A 38 2.08 6.17 18.99
CA PHE A 38 2.25 4.81 18.44
C PHE A 38 0.92 4.05 18.25
N ASP A 39 -0.02 4.19 19.19
CA ASP A 39 -1.30 3.50 19.15
C ASP A 39 -2.15 3.90 17.94
N ASP A 40 -2.02 5.13 17.43
CA ASP A 40 -2.73 5.57 16.22
C ASP A 40 -2.18 4.90 14.94
N TRP A 41 -0.94 4.40 14.97
CA TRP A 41 -0.27 3.76 13.81
C TRP A 41 -0.63 2.29 13.64
N GLN A 42 -1.30 1.70 14.61
CA GLN A 42 -1.79 0.32 14.58
C GLN A 42 -3.27 0.28 14.94
N SER A 43 -3.93 -0.83 14.61
CA SER A 43 -5.32 -1.04 15.04
C SER A 43 -5.42 -1.93 16.29
N GLY A 44 -4.29 -2.20 16.97
CA GLY A 44 -4.23 -3.09 18.14
C GLY A 44 -4.54 -4.58 17.90
N VAL A 45 -4.83 -4.98 16.66
CA VAL A 45 -5.26 -6.36 16.33
C VAL A 45 -4.12 -7.38 16.41
N LEU A 46 -2.91 -6.98 16.06
CA LEU A 46 -1.74 -7.85 16.03
C LEU A 46 -0.60 -7.24 16.87
N PRO A 47 0.23 -8.07 17.52
CA PRO A 47 1.45 -7.60 18.15
C PRO A 47 2.36 -6.89 17.13
N TYR A 48 2.96 -5.78 17.55
CA TYR A 48 3.77 -4.96 16.67
C TYR A 48 4.91 -5.69 15.94
N PRO A 49 5.67 -6.62 16.56
CA PRO A 49 6.72 -7.35 15.84
C PRO A 49 6.18 -8.16 14.65
N VAL A 50 5.01 -8.78 14.80
CA VAL A 50 4.35 -9.53 13.71
C VAL A 50 3.91 -8.57 12.60
N LEU A 51 3.36 -7.43 12.99
CA LEU A 51 2.97 -6.38 12.04
C LEU A 51 4.17 -5.83 11.26
N LEU A 52 5.30 -5.59 11.94
CA LEU A 52 6.53 -5.10 11.33
C LEU A 52 7.10 -6.11 10.31
N LEU A 53 7.10 -7.41 10.64
CA LEU A 53 7.52 -8.45 9.70
C LEU A 53 6.65 -8.46 8.43
N ALA A 54 5.33 -8.34 8.59
CA ALA A 54 4.41 -8.24 7.45
C ALA A 54 4.67 -6.98 6.61
N GLN A 55 4.95 -5.84 7.26
CA GLN A 55 5.28 -4.58 6.58
C GLN A 55 6.58 -4.67 5.78
N ILE A 56 7.62 -5.29 6.34
CA ILE A 56 8.90 -5.51 5.65
C ILE A 56 8.70 -6.44 4.45
N ALA A 57 7.92 -7.52 4.61
CA ALA A 57 7.59 -8.42 3.52
C ALA A 57 6.86 -7.69 2.38
N ILE A 58 5.88 -6.84 2.71
CA ILE A 58 5.19 -6.01 1.72
C ILE A 58 6.16 -5.05 1.03
N LEU A 59 7.00 -4.33 1.78
CA LEU A 59 8.02 -3.43 1.22
C LEU A 59 8.96 -4.14 0.24
N ALA A 60 9.42 -5.33 0.58
CA ALA A 60 10.25 -6.15 -0.29
C ALA A 60 9.54 -6.50 -1.60
N VAL A 61 8.26 -6.90 -1.53
CA VAL A 61 7.44 -7.19 -2.72
C VAL A 61 7.27 -5.93 -3.60
N LEU A 62 6.96 -4.77 -3.01
CA LEU A 62 6.81 -3.51 -3.74
C LEU A 62 8.12 -3.11 -4.45
N PHE A 63 9.25 -3.25 -3.76
CA PHE A 63 10.58 -2.99 -4.32
C PHE A 63 10.91 -3.92 -5.50
N VAL A 64 10.66 -5.22 -5.35
CA VAL A 64 10.85 -6.22 -6.41
C VAL A 64 9.98 -5.89 -7.63
N ILE A 65 8.73 -5.44 -7.43
CA ILE A 65 7.84 -5.04 -8.52
C ILE A 65 8.43 -3.85 -9.30
N ILE A 66 8.90 -2.81 -8.62
CA ILE A 66 9.52 -1.65 -9.26
C ILE A 66 10.78 -2.07 -10.01
N PHE A 67 11.65 -2.87 -9.39
CA PHE A 67 12.89 -3.34 -9.99
C PHE A 67 12.67 -4.24 -11.22
N SER A 68 11.62 -5.06 -11.19
CA SER A 68 11.20 -5.85 -12.35
C SER A 68 10.76 -4.97 -13.52
N HIS A 69 10.04 -3.88 -13.24
CA HIS A 69 9.64 -2.91 -14.26
C HIS A 69 10.83 -2.13 -14.84
N THR A 70 11.84 -1.78 -14.04
CA THR A 70 13.04 -1.06 -14.52
C THR A 70 13.95 -1.94 -15.37
N ASN A 71 14.05 -3.24 -15.06
CA ASN A 71 14.93 -4.18 -15.78
C ASN A 71 14.26 -4.86 -16.98
N GLY A 72 13.03 -4.49 -17.34
CA GLY A 72 12.33 -5.05 -18.51
C GLY A 72 11.97 -6.54 -18.42
N ARG A 73 12.12 -7.19 -17.26
CA ARG A 73 11.84 -8.62 -17.04
C ARG A 73 10.34 -8.92 -16.85
N HIS A 74 9.49 -7.96 -17.16
CA HIS A 74 8.08 -8.01 -16.83
C HIS A 74 7.29 -8.81 -17.87
N VAL A 75 7.01 -10.08 -17.56
CA VAL A 75 6.14 -10.92 -18.39
C VAL A 75 4.68 -10.52 -18.10
N SER A 76 4.11 -9.63 -18.91
CA SER A 76 2.71 -9.21 -18.78
C SER A 76 1.77 -10.40 -19.02
N SER A 77 0.97 -10.77 -18.02
CA SER A 77 -0.08 -11.77 -18.17
C SER A 77 -1.43 -11.15 -17.83
N ARG A 78 -2.37 -11.21 -18.79
CA ARG A 78 -3.71 -10.64 -18.66
C ARG A 78 -4.46 -11.17 -17.44
N ARG A 79 -4.32 -12.46 -17.13
CA ARG A 79 -4.96 -13.07 -15.95
C ARG A 79 -4.41 -12.48 -14.65
N ARG A 80 -3.09 -12.25 -14.57
CA ARG A 80 -2.45 -11.61 -13.41
C ARG A 80 -2.86 -10.14 -13.28
N GLY A 81 -2.94 -9.41 -14.39
CA GLY A 81 -3.43 -8.03 -14.39
C GLY A 81 -4.86 -7.89 -13.88
N ILE A 82 -5.78 -8.75 -14.35
CA ILE A 82 -7.17 -8.79 -13.87
C ILE A 82 -7.23 -9.15 -12.39
N ALA A 83 -6.48 -10.15 -11.94
CA ALA A 83 -6.45 -10.54 -10.53
C ALA A 83 -5.96 -9.40 -9.63
N TRP A 84 -4.88 -8.71 -10.02
CA TRP A 84 -4.37 -7.55 -9.29
C TRP A 84 -5.35 -6.37 -9.27
N MET A 85 -6.07 -6.13 -10.37
CA MET A 85 -7.08 -5.08 -10.42
C MET A 85 -8.33 -5.41 -9.60
N ALA A 86 -8.82 -6.66 -9.67
CA ALA A 86 -9.97 -7.10 -8.89
C ALA A 86 -9.64 -7.10 -7.39
N GLY A 87 -8.52 -7.73 -7.01
CA GLY A 87 -8.05 -7.76 -5.62
C GLY A 87 -7.73 -6.38 -5.09
N GLY A 88 -6.98 -5.57 -5.85
CA GLY A 88 -6.65 -4.19 -5.49
C GLY A 88 -7.89 -3.29 -5.40
N GLY A 89 -8.89 -3.50 -6.26
CA GLY A 89 -10.13 -2.74 -6.26
C GLY A 89 -11.03 -3.08 -5.06
N VAL A 90 -11.20 -4.37 -4.76
CA VAL A 90 -11.90 -4.82 -3.54
C VAL A 90 -11.19 -4.27 -2.31
N TYR A 91 -9.87 -4.41 -2.25
CA TYR A 91 -9.07 -3.91 -1.14
C TYR A 91 -9.18 -2.38 -0.97
N PHE A 92 -9.10 -1.63 -2.07
CA PHE A 92 -9.33 -0.19 -2.07
C PHE A 92 -10.71 0.16 -1.53
N GLY A 93 -11.76 -0.50 -2.02
CA GLY A 93 -13.14 -0.28 -1.58
C GLY A 93 -13.32 -0.51 -0.09
N VAL A 94 -12.82 -1.63 0.45
CA VAL A 94 -12.89 -1.93 1.89
C VAL A 94 -12.13 -0.89 2.71
N MET A 95 -10.93 -0.49 2.29
CA MET A 95 -10.13 0.51 3.01
C MET A 95 -10.72 1.93 2.90
N ALA A 96 -11.38 2.26 1.79
CA ALA A 96 -12.08 3.53 1.63
C ALA A 96 -13.32 3.60 2.51
N LEU A 97 -14.11 2.52 2.57
CA LEU A 97 -15.24 2.40 3.49
C LEU A 97 -14.77 2.46 4.95
N ARG A 98 -13.67 1.79 5.28
CA ARG A 98 -13.06 1.86 6.60
C ARG A 98 -12.61 3.27 6.95
N LEU A 99 -11.95 3.98 6.04
CA LEU A 99 -11.57 5.37 6.23
C LEU A 99 -12.81 6.25 6.43
N LEU A 100 -13.84 6.09 5.61
CA LEU A 100 -15.08 6.84 5.75
C LEU A 100 -15.73 6.59 7.12
N ALA A 101 -15.82 5.32 7.55
CA ALA A 101 -16.31 4.97 8.87
C ALA A 101 -15.47 5.62 9.99
N SER A 102 -14.14 5.60 9.85
CA SER A 102 -13.21 6.17 10.83
C SER A 102 -13.42 7.66 11.08
N VAL A 103 -13.76 8.43 10.04
CA VAL A 103 -13.96 9.88 10.14
C VAL A 103 -15.40 10.30 10.41
N THR A 104 -16.37 9.38 10.33
CA THR A 104 -17.80 9.71 10.45
C THR A 104 -18.44 9.22 11.74
N PHE A 105 -18.22 7.97 12.14
CA PHE A 105 -18.96 7.36 13.26
C PHE A 105 -18.22 6.30 14.05
N ALA A 106 -17.04 5.85 13.62
CA ALA A 106 -16.33 4.80 14.33
C ALA A 106 -15.74 5.32 15.64
N LEU A 107 -15.77 4.46 16.67
CA LEU A 107 -15.10 4.75 17.94
C LEU A 107 -13.58 4.78 17.73
N PRO A 108 -12.84 5.73 18.35
CA PRO A 108 -11.40 5.88 18.19
C PRO A 108 -10.61 4.58 18.43
N ASP A 109 -10.99 3.81 19.46
CA ASP A 109 -10.30 2.59 19.86
C ASP A 109 -10.73 1.34 19.08
N SER A 110 -11.66 1.48 18.14
CA SER A 110 -12.14 0.37 17.34
C SER A 110 -11.24 0.11 16.14
N TRP A 111 -11.26 -1.11 15.61
CA TRP A 111 -10.59 -1.43 14.34
C TRP A 111 -11.06 -0.50 13.19
N LEU A 112 -12.32 -0.05 13.23
CA LEU A 112 -12.88 0.90 12.28
C LEU A 112 -12.41 2.35 12.49
N GLY A 113 -11.97 2.71 13.71
CA GLY A 113 -11.47 4.06 14.05
C GLY A 113 -10.02 4.33 13.65
N ALA A 114 -9.27 3.29 13.29
CA ALA A 114 -7.87 3.39 12.90
C ALA A 114 -7.69 4.10 11.53
N THR A 115 -7.67 5.43 11.60
CA THR A 115 -7.65 6.34 10.44
C THR A 115 -6.30 6.27 9.71
N ILE A 116 -5.18 6.39 10.43
CA ILE A 116 -3.83 6.41 9.85
C ILE A 116 -3.56 5.12 9.07
N PRO A 117 -3.77 3.90 9.63
CA PRO A 117 -3.60 2.67 8.86
C PRO A 117 -4.47 2.63 7.61
N SER A 118 -5.72 3.09 7.68
CA SER A 118 -6.64 3.08 6.54
C SER A 118 -6.14 3.93 5.37
N VAL A 119 -5.59 5.12 5.65
CA VAL A 119 -4.98 5.98 4.63
C VAL A 119 -3.80 5.28 3.94
N PHE A 120 -2.90 4.66 4.70
CA PHE A 120 -1.74 3.98 4.10
C PHE A 120 -2.11 2.68 3.38
N HIS A 121 -3.18 2.00 3.80
CA HIS A 121 -3.72 0.87 3.05
C HIS A 121 -4.35 1.32 1.72
N LEU A 122 -4.92 2.53 1.63
CA LEU A 122 -5.33 3.11 0.34
C LEU A 122 -4.13 3.41 -0.57
N VAL A 123 -3.02 3.92 -0.02
CA VAL A 123 -1.76 4.10 -0.77
C VAL A 123 -1.27 2.77 -1.35
N LEU A 124 -1.28 1.71 -0.53
CA LEU A 124 -0.93 0.36 -0.97
C LEU A 124 -1.92 -0.16 -2.03
N ALA A 125 -3.22 0.08 -1.87
CA ALA A 125 -4.24 -0.31 -2.85
C ALA A 125 -4.04 0.42 -4.20
N CYS A 126 -3.74 1.71 -4.17
CA CYS A 126 -3.37 2.49 -5.35
C CYS A 126 -2.13 1.92 -6.05
N PHE A 127 -1.14 1.44 -5.31
CA PHE A 127 0.03 0.77 -5.89
C PHE A 127 -0.39 -0.49 -6.65
N LEU A 128 -1.23 -1.35 -6.03
CA LEU A 128 -1.70 -2.59 -6.66
C LEU A 128 -2.55 -2.32 -7.90
N LEU A 129 -3.44 -1.33 -7.83
CA LEU A 129 -4.28 -0.90 -8.96
C LEU A 129 -3.43 -0.35 -10.11
N LEU A 130 -2.45 0.50 -9.80
CA LEU A 130 -1.53 1.03 -10.80
C LEU A 130 -0.69 -0.07 -11.44
N HIS A 131 -0.21 -1.03 -10.64
CA HIS A 131 0.50 -2.20 -11.13
C HIS A 131 -0.37 -3.06 -12.05
N GLY A 132 -1.60 -3.38 -11.64
CA GLY A 132 -2.57 -4.14 -12.43
C GLY A 132 -2.91 -3.45 -13.75
N TYR A 133 -3.09 -2.13 -13.73
CA TYR A 133 -3.29 -1.31 -14.92
C TYR A 133 -2.11 -1.37 -15.90
N GLY A 134 -0.87 -1.39 -15.39
CA GLY A 134 0.33 -1.59 -16.20
C GLY A 134 0.32 -2.93 -16.96
N HIS A 135 -0.12 -4.01 -16.31
CA HIS A 135 -0.29 -5.32 -16.96
C HIS A 135 -1.37 -5.33 -18.04
N LEU A 136 -2.46 -4.56 -17.86
CA LEU A 136 -3.53 -4.48 -18.86
C LEU A 136 -3.16 -3.58 -20.06
N ARG A 137 -2.31 -2.57 -19.86
CA ARG A 137 -1.87 -1.65 -20.92
C ARG A 137 -0.68 -2.14 -21.74
N CYS A 138 0.16 -3.02 -21.20
CA CYS A 138 1.14 -3.77 -22.00
C CYS A 138 0.43 -4.84 -22.85
N ARG A 139 -0.38 -4.36 -23.80
CA ARG A 139 -0.87 -5.14 -24.93
C ARG A 139 0.36 -5.40 -25.81
N ARG A 140 0.75 -6.66 -26.02
CA ARG A 140 1.53 -6.98 -27.23
C ARG A 140 0.68 -6.55 -28.43
N PRO A 141 1.21 -5.76 -29.38
CA PRO A 141 0.63 -5.73 -30.72
C PRO A 141 0.68 -7.15 -31.30
N SER A 142 -0.28 -7.50 -32.16
CA SER A 142 -0.53 -8.80 -32.82
C SER A 142 -0.97 -9.95 -31.91
N ASP A 143 -2.01 -10.71 -32.25
CA ASP A 143 -2.43 -11.10 -33.61
C ASP A 143 -3.58 -10.30 -34.23
#